data_AF-E4X193-F1
#
_entry.id   AF-E4X193-F1
#
_cell.length_a   1.000
_cell.length_b   1.000
_cell.length_c   1.000
_cell.angle_alpha   90.00
_cell.angle_beta   90.00
_cell.angle_gamma   90.00
#
_symmetry.space_group_name_H-M   'P 1'
#
loop_
_entity.id
_entity.type
_entity.pdbx_description
1 polymer ?
#
loop_
_entity_poly.entity_id
_entity_poly.type
_entity_poly.pdbx_seq_one_letter_code
_entity_poly.pdbx_strand_id
1 'polypeptide(L)'
;MKILAGLVAISTSQDLRECPDQNLADQCESSCSDQLAVCISGCSDATCQELCFTNYNSCSFHCPCNIFCPDGCEGCDNEICEDHSCPDQDLADECEGTCTSELGICLSTCSDPSCQESCFNSYNNCSFHCPCNIFCPDGCEGCDNDICLDGECRDDDLAAVCEANCSSDLESCLGNCSGANCQEDCYITHTSCILHCPCNIFCPSGCKNCDHELCGGNGGSDGPRQIIHLGDPEGTGFPVFFLTDEFGELFEPIEITLPSSGSSSYTVLNSAGFTIYKNEVYSFGGYASYGDAKTRILKFYPDECAFKSVGVSLKRDYYSNYGSIEVWDGGVWEPEGVYICFGSGSSTYKQCERFDGTSTTTVTSSRNSHQAGSMCVYDGRLLAIGGTSNDKYYTEMFDWEWNPATPHPEGHTYASCLSVKEGVLLFSSSSGAIPSKVWLFKEFNWNEVGSFVKSASYFTAVPLDNNTIMMYPGTYGKAAYRTNWDGEKFSDKIEEQLTNGQLRYDNTVHPVVFEGSINCPAPSF
;
A
#
# COMPACT_ATOMS: atom_id res chain seq x y z
N MET A 1 65.92 -33.82 35.20
CA MET A 1 65.39 -34.65 36.30
C MET A 1 64.19 -35.39 35.75
N LYS A 2 64.25 -36.74 35.72
CA LYS A 2 63.19 -37.76 35.60
C LYS A 2 61.95 -37.44 34.72
N ILE A 3 61.74 -38.03 33.53
CA ILE A 3 61.45 -39.45 33.17
C ILE A 3 59.94 -39.66 32.87
N LEU A 4 59.68 -40.36 31.74
CA LEU A 4 58.45 -41.09 31.32
C LEU A 4 57.23 -40.24 30.93
N ALA A 5 56.39 -40.57 29.96
CA ALA A 5 56.26 -41.63 28.94
C ALA A 5 55.18 -41.07 27.98
N GLY A 6 55.24 -41.24 26.67
CA GLY A 6 55.03 -42.52 25.99
C GLY A 6 53.59 -42.64 25.52
N LEU A 7 53.44 -43.10 24.27
CA LEU A 7 52.21 -43.57 23.61
C LEU A 7 51.28 -42.44 23.11
N VAL A 8 50.78 -42.44 21.88
CA VAL A 8 50.76 -43.48 20.85
C VAL A 8 50.41 -42.80 19.52
N ALA A 9 51.15 -43.12 18.45
CA ALA A 9 50.62 -43.01 17.11
C ALA A 9 49.65 -44.18 16.92
N ILE A 10 48.35 -43.94 17.12
CA ILE A 10 47.32 -44.77 16.50
C ILE A 10 47.22 -44.25 15.07
N SER A 11 47.75 -45.04 14.14
CA SER A 11 47.23 -45.05 12.78
C SER A 11 45.85 -45.69 12.85
N THR A 12 44.80 -44.91 12.62
CA THR A 12 43.58 -45.45 12.03
C THR A 12 43.10 -44.43 11.01
N SER A 13 43.22 -44.83 9.75
CA SER A 13 42.28 -44.47 8.71
C SER A 13 40.87 -44.30 9.26
N GLN A 14 40.40 -43.08 9.33
CA GLN A 14 38.99 -42.77 9.13
C GLN A 14 38.98 -41.54 8.23
N ASP A 15 38.11 -41.63 7.23
CA ASP A 15 37.90 -40.69 6.15
C ASP A 15 38.21 -39.24 6.54
N LEU A 16 38.91 -38.50 5.68
CA LEU A 16 38.52 -37.10 5.46
C LEU A 16 37.07 -37.21 5.00
N ARG A 17 36.15 -37.26 5.96
CA ARG A 17 34.73 -37.14 5.69
C ARG A 17 34.64 -35.70 5.20
N GLU A 18 34.71 -35.53 3.87
CA GLU A 18 34.19 -34.33 3.24
C GLU A 18 32.83 -34.16 3.87
N CYS A 19 32.67 -33.07 4.62
CA CYS A 19 31.43 -32.86 5.30
C CYS A 19 30.34 -32.77 4.22
N PRO A 20 29.25 -33.54 4.34
CA PRO A 20 28.21 -33.58 3.32
C PRO A 20 27.63 -32.19 3.02
N ASP A 21 27.67 -31.28 4.00
CA ASP A 21 27.02 -29.98 3.97
C ASP A 21 28.03 -28.81 3.98
N GLN A 22 29.19 -28.96 3.34
CA GLN A 22 30.26 -27.95 3.37
C GLN A 22 29.81 -26.57 2.86
N ASN A 23 28.94 -26.52 1.85
CA ASN A 23 28.40 -25.24 1.34
C ASN A 23 27.55 -24.52 2.39
N LEU A 24 26.73 -25.25 3.15
CA LEU A 24 25.93 -24.69 4.24
C LEU A 24 26.83 -24.28 5.42
N ALA A 25 27.89 -25.04 5.68
CA ALA A 25 28.89 -24.65 6.67
C ALA A 25 29.53 -23.31 6.34
N ASP A 26 29.91 -23.09 5.07
CA ASP A 26 30.52 -21.85 4.61
C ASP A 26 29.55 -20.66 4.69
N GLN A 27 28.26 -20.87 4.34
CA GLN A 27 27.21 -19.85 4.48
C GLN A 27 26.97 -19.47 5.96
N CYS A 28 26.88 -20.48 6.83
CA CYS A 28 26.70 -20.27 8.27
C CYS A 28 27.88 -19.50 8.88
N GLU A 29 29.11 -19.87 8.51
CA GLU A 29 30.32 -19.16 8.97
C GLU A 29 30.40 -17.72 8.47
N SER A 30 29.95 -17.45 7.24
CA SER A 30 29.84 -16.08 6.72
C SER A 30 28.86 -15.26 7.55
N SER A 31 27.65 -15.78 7.78
CA SER A 31 26.63 -15.11 8.60
C SER A 31 27.11 -14.83 10.03
N CYS A 32 27.76 -15.81 10.68
CA CYS A 32 28.35 -15.62 12.00
C CYS A 32 29.44 -14.52 11.98
N SER A 33 30.26 -14.47 10.94
CA SER A 33 31.32 -13.47 10.76
C SER A 33 30.76 -12.05 10.55
N ASP A 34 29.66 -11.93 9.80
CA ASP A 34 28.97 -10.66 9.57
C ASP A 34 28.35 -10.13 10.88
N GLN A 35 27.70 -11.01 11.65
CA GLN A 35 27.18 -10.66 12.98
C GLN A 35 28.30 -10.20 13.93
N LEU A 36 29.47 -10.84 13.88
CA LEU A 36 30.64 -10.42 14.66
C LEU A 36 31.11 -9.01 14.25
N ALA A 37 31.18 -8.72 12.95
CA ALA A 37 31.61 -7.43 12.43
C ALA A 37 30.67 -6.30 12.91
N VAL A 38 29.36 -6.51 12.80
CA VAL A 38 28.33 -5.57 13.30
C VAL A 38 28.47 -5.39 14.82
N CYS A 39 28.58 -6.48 15.58
CA CYS A 39 28.70 -6.44 17.04
C CYS A 39 29.94 -5.66 17.50
N ILE A 40 31.10 -5.91 16.89
CA ILE A 40 32.35 -5.20 17.22
C ILE A 40 32.25 -3.72 16.86
N SER A 41 31.62 -3.37 15.73
CA SER A 41 31.45 -1.97 15.31
C SER A 41 30.65 -1.13 16.31
N GLY A 42 29.76 -1.76 17.07
CA GLY A 42 28.94 -1.13 18.11
C GLY A 42 29.57 -1.10 19.51
N CYS A 43 30.75 -1.72 19.71
CA CYS A 43 31.36 -1.85 21.02
C CYS A 43 32.23 -0.66 21.42
N SER A 44 32.09 -0.23 22.68
CA SER A 44 32.85 0.90 23.26
C SER A 44 33.95 0.47 24.25
N ASP A 45 34.00 -0.80 24.65
CA ASP A 45 35.02 -1.34 25.54
C ASP A 45 35.36 -2.81 25.25
N ALA A 46 36.44 -3.30 25.90
CA ALA A 46 36.95 -4.65 25.70
C ALA A 46 36.02 -5.75 26.24
N THR A 47 35.18 -5.45 27.23
CA THR A 47 34.21 -6.42 27.79
C THR A 47 33.10 -6.69 26.78
N CYS A 48 32.63 -5.64 26.10
CA CYS A 48 31.69 -5.76 24.99
C CYS A 48 32.28 -6.60 23.84
N GLN A 49 33.55 -6.34 23.47
CA GLN A 49 34.22 -7.11 22.43
C GLN A 49 34.36 -8.60 22.78
N GLU A 50 34.73 -8.93 24.03
CA GLU A 50 34.79 -10.32 24.50
C GLU A 50 33.42 -11.03 24.42
N LEU A 51 32.32 -10.32 24.68
CA LEU A 51 30.97 -10.86 24.52
C LEU A 51 30.64 -11.14 23.04
N CYS A 52 30.99 -10.23 22.13
CA CYS A 52 30.82 -10.44 20.69
C CYS A 52 31.58 -11.68 20.20
N PHE A 53 32.84 -11.84 20.60
CA PHE A 53 33.62 -13.02 20.24
C PHE A 53 33.05 -14.31 20.86
N THR A 54 32.48 -14.23 22.07
CA THR A 54 31.81 -15.37 22.69
C THR A 54 30.57 -15.79 21.88
N ASN A 55 29.77 -14.83 21.42
CA ASN A 55 28.60 -15.09 20.60
C ASN A 55 28.97 -15.63 19.22
N TYR A 56 30.01 -15.08 18.58
CA TYR A 56 30.54 -15.59 17.32
C TYR A 56 30.99 -17.05 17.45
N ASN A 57 31.78 -17.39 18.47
CA ASN A 57 32.21 -18.78 18.67
C ASN A 57 31.01 -19.71 18.91
N SER A 58 30.01 -19.26 19.68
CA SER A 58 28.79 -20.05 19.86
C SER A 58 28.06 -20.29 18.53
N CYS A 59 27.94 -19.27 17.69
CA CYS A 59 27.34 -19.36 16.36
C CYS A 59 28.11 -20.34 15.45
N SER A 60 29.40 -20.08 15.25
CA SER A 60 30.32 -20.89 14.42
C SER A 60 30.34 -22.36 14.85
N PHE A 61 30.35 -22.62 16.17
CA PHE A 61 30.38 -24.00 16.67
C PHE A 61 29.12 -24.81 16.37
N HIS A 62 27.97 -24.16 16.23
CA HIS A 62 26.70 -24.82 15.90
C HIS A 62 26.50 -24.94 14.39
N CYS A 63 27.32 -24.32 13.54
CA CYS A 63 27.24 -24.51 12.09
C CYS A 63 27.45 -25.99 11.72
N PRO A 64 26.81 -26.48 10.64
CA PRO A 64 27.12 -27.80 10.11
C PRO A 64 28.61 -27.92 9.83
N CYS A 65 29.15 -29.13 9.96
CA CYS A 65 30.56 -29.45 9.79
C CYS A 65 31.50 -28.93 10.88
N ASN A 66 30.99 -28.24 11.91
CA ASN A 66 31.76 -27.75 13.04
C ASN A 66 31.55 -28.57 14.31
N ILE A 67 32.14 -28.12 15.43
CA ILE A 67 32.35 -28.92 16.63
C ILE A 67 31.06 -29.50 17.26
N PHE A 68 29.91 -28.82 17.14
CA PHE A 68 28.63 -29.33 17.63
C PHE A 68 27.79 -30.02 16.55
N CYS A 69 28.17 -29.90 15.28
CA CYS A 69 27.51 -30.57 14.15
C CYS A 69 28.54 -31.21 13.19
N PRO A 70 29.38 -32.15 13.68
CA PRO A 70 30.52 -32.67 12.92
C PRO A 70 30.13 -33.51 11.70
N ASP A 71 28.88 -33.98 11.65
CA ASP A 71 28.33 -34.79 10.56
C ASP A 71 27.46 -33.97 9.59
N GLY A 72 27.64 -32.65 9.57
CA GLY A 72 26.82 -31.74 8.77
C GLY A 72 25.46 -31.53 9.44
N CYS A 73 24.40 -31.60 8.65
CA CYS A 73 23.03 -31.35 9.09
C CYS A 73 22.31 -32.59 9.64
N GLU A 74 22.93 -33.76 9.56
CA GLU A 74 22.38 -34.99 10.16
C GLU A 74 22.38 -34.89 11.70
N GLY A 75 21.21 -34.60 12.29
CA GLY A 75 21.04 -34.51 13.74
C GLY A 75 21.60 -33.23 14.37
N CYS A 76 21.88 -32.22 13.55
CA CYS A 76 22.28 -30.88 13.98
C CYS A 76 21.04 -30.02 14.25
N ASP A 77 20.98 -29.41 15.44
CA ASP A 77 19.94 -28.44 15.81
C ASP A 77 20.42 -27.03 15.44
N ASN A 78 20.49 -26.78 14.13
CA ASN A 78 20.83 -25.49 13.54
C ASN A 78 19.80 -25.15 12.47
N GLU A 79 19.32 -23.92 12.45
CA GLU A 79 18.28 -23.44 11.52
C GLU A 79 18.68 -23.64 10.05
N ILE A 80 19.98 -23.58 9.72
CA ILE A 80 20.47 -23.82 8.36
C ILE A 80 20.40 -25.29 7.92
N CYS A 81 20.15 -26.20 8.87
CA CYS A 81 20.09 -27.65 8.68
C CYS A 81 18.67 -28.20 8.58
N GLU A 82 17.66 -27.35 8.69
CA GLU A 82 16.33 -27.68 8.22
C GLU A 82 16.39 -27.78 6.68
N ASP A 83 15.94 -28.91 6.13
CA ASP A 83 16.04 -29.28 4.71
C ASP A 83 15.31 -28.27 3.81
N HIS A 84 15.97 -27.15 3.51
CA HIS A 84 15.64 -26.28 2.41
C HIS A 84 16.49 -26.68 1.20
N SER A 85 16.19 -27.85 0.62
CA SER A 85 16.41 -27.99 -0.82
C SER A 85 15.45 -27.01 -1.51
N CYS A 86 15.84 -25.74 -1.56
CA CYS A 86 15.02 -24.74 -2.20
C CYS A 86 14.92 -25.08 -3.69
N PRO A 87 13.71 -25.23 -4.25
CA PRO A 87 13.52 -25.68 -5.63
C PRO A 87 14.20 -24.78 -6.68
N ASP A 88 14.41 -23.50 -6.35
CA ASP A 88 14.79 -22.43 -7.28
C ASP A 88 16.17 -21.81 -6.94
N GLN A 89 17.11 -22.65 -6.47
CA GLN A 89 18.44 -22.20 -6.04
C GLN A 89 19.26 -21.55 -7.17
N ASP A 90 19.07 -21.97 -8.42
CA ASP A 90 19.71 -21.36 -9.58
C ASP A 90 19.22 -19.93 -9.85
N LEU A 91 17.93 -19.67 -9.65
CA LEU A 91 17.36 -18.34 -9.68
C LEU A 91 17.80 -17.50 -8.47
N ALA A 92 17.95 -18.12 -7.30
CA ALA A 92 18.50 -17.44 -6.12
C ALA A 92 19.92 -16.91 -6.37
N ASP A 93 20.78 -17.74 -6.96
CA ASP A 93 22.16 -17.38 -7.29
C ASP A 93 22.24 -16.25 -8.33
N GLU A 94 21.34 -16.25 -9.33
CA GLU A 94 21.23 -15.18 -10.33
C GLU A 94 20.71 -13.85 -9.73
N CYS A 95 19.72 -13.92 -8.85
CA CYS A 95 19.19 -12.78 -8.12
C CYS A 95 20.26 -12.13 -7.23
N GLU A 96 20.99 -12.93 -6.44
CA GLU A 96 22.09 -12.45 -5.60
C GLU A 96 23.24 -11.84 -6.41
N GLY A 97 23.53 -12.40 -7.58
CA GLY A 97 24.48 -11.83 -8.53
C GLY A 97 24.08 -10.43 -8.98
N THR A 98 22.78 -10.23 -9.25
CA THR A 98 22.22 -8.92 -9.64
C THR A 98 22.29 -7.92 -8.49
N CYS A 99 21.83 -8.29 -7.29
CA CYS A 99 21.89 -7.44 -6.10
C CYS A 99 23.34 -7.01 -5.78
N THR A 100 24.29 -7.93 -5.90
CA THR A 100 25.72 -7.66 -5.66
C THR A 100 26.31 -6.70 -6.71
N SER A 101 25.91 -6.85 -7.97
CA SER A 101 26.34 -5.95 -9.06
C SER A 101 25.84 -4.52 -8.83
N GLU A 102 24.56 -4.37 -8.46
CA GLU A 102 23.96 -3.08 -8.15
C GLU A 102 24.58 -2.41 -6.93
N LEU A 103 24.88 -3.17 -5.87
CA LEU A 103 25.65 -2.68 -4.73
C LEU A 103 27.01 -2.14 -5.17
N GLY A 104 27.72 -2.86 -6.04
CA GLY A 104 29.01 -2.45 -6.59
C GLY A 104 28.92 -1.11 -7.35
N ILE A 105 27.88 -0.94 -8.18
CA ILE A 105 27.62 0.31 -8.90
C ILE A 105 27.28 1.44 -7.91
N CYS A 106 26.42 1.19 -6.94
CA CYS A 106 26.01 2.15 -5.92
C CYS A 106 27.21 2.65 -5.10
N LEU A 107 28.04 1.72 -4.58
CA LEU A 107 29.24 2.07 -3.83
C LEU A 107 30.28 2.81 -4.67
N SER A 108 30.37 2.53 -5.99
CA SER A 108 31.29 3.22 -6.89
C SER A 108 30.92 4.68 -7.15
N THR A 109 29.66 5.05 -6.91
CA THR A 109 29.12 6.40 -7.13
C THR A 109 28.90 7.18 -5.83
N CYS A 110 28.97 6.53 -4.66
CA CYS A 110 28.82 7.18 -3.36
C CYS A 110 30.03 8.00 -2.91
N SER A 111 29.73 9.15 -2.27
CA SER A 111 30.73 10.13 -1.81
C SER A 111 30.80 10.31 -0.29
N ASP A 112 29.84 9.76 0.47
CA ASP A 112 29.79 9.87 1.93
C ASP A 112 29.24 8.59 2.61
N PRO A 113 29.42 8.45 3.95
CA PRO A 113 28.98 7.25 4.68
C PRO A 113 27.47 7.02 4.72
N SER A 114 26.65 8.07 4.65
CA SER A 114 25.18 7.93 4.65
C SER A 114 24.67 7.39 3.31
N CYS A 115 25.35 7.74 2.21
CA CYS A 115 25.13 7.13 0.90
C CYS A 115 25.50 5.64 0.92
N GLN A 116 26.63 5.27 1.54
CA GLN A 116 27.05 3.87 1.66
C GLN A 116 26.03 3.04 2.46
N GLU A 117 25.53 3.57 3.57
CA GLU A 117 24.49 2.93 4.38
C GLU A 117 23.21 2.70 3.58
N SER A 118 22.82 3.67 2.75
CA SER A 118 21.67 3.53 1.86
C SER A 118 21.89 2.45 0.79
N CYS A 119 23.09 2.34 0.21
CA CYS A 119 23.43 1.25 -0.72
C CYS A 119 23.33 -0.13 -0.07
N PHE A 120 23.85 -0.28 1.16
CA PHE A 120 23.77 -1.55 1.88
C PHE A 120 22.33 -1.90 2.27
N ASN A 121 21.51 -0.92 2.64
CA ASN A 121 20.09 -1.14 2.90
C ASN A 121 19.34 -1.60 1.65
N SER A 122 19.62 -1.01 0.49
CA SER A 122 19.04 -1.45 -0.79
C SER A 122 19.49 -2.86 -1.16
N TYR A 123 20.77 -3.19 -0.97
CA TYR A 123 21.30 -4.53 -1.20
C TYR A 123 20.61 -5.58 -0.31
N ASN A 124 20.51 -5.32 1.00
CA ASN A 124 19.85 -6.24 1.92
C ASN A 124 18.38 -6.45 1.55
N ASN A 125 17.67 -5.39 1.17
CA ASN A 125 16.29 -5.51 0.71
C ASN A 125 16.18 -6.39 -0.54
N CYS A 126 17.06 -6.18 -1.54
CA CYS A 126 17.13 -7.00 -2.74
C CYS A 126 17.43 -8.47 -2.42
N SER A 127 18.49 -8.73 -1.66
CA SER A 127 18.94 -10.07 -1.27
C SER A 127 17.87 -10.83 -0.49
N PHE A 128 17.21 -10.19 0.48
CA PHE A 128 16.18 -10.85 1.28
C PHE A 128 14.95 -11.28 0.49
N HIS A 129 14.65 -10.60 -0.62
CA HIS A 129 13.53 -10.96 -1.49
C HIS A 129 13.90 -11.96 -2.58
N CYS A 130 15.17 -12.32 -2.77
CA CYS A 130 15.53 -13.38 -3.71
C CYS A 130 14.87 -14.70 -3.31
N PRO A 131 14.51 -15.57 -4.27
CA PRO A 131 14.05 -16.92 -3.95
C PRO A 131 15.09 -17.62 -3.08
N CYS A 132 14.63 -18.50 -2.21
CA CYS A 132 15.44 -19.22 -1.23
C CYS A 132 16.05 -18.36 -0.09
N ASN A 133 15.69 -17.07 0.01
CA ASN A 133 16.11 -16.19 1.10
C ASN A 133 14.96 -15.85 2.07
N ILE A 134 15.24 -14.99 3.06
CA ILE A 134 14.41 -14.74 4.24
C ILE A 134 12.93 -14.43 3.92
N PHE A 135 12.64 -13.70 2.84
CA PHE A 135 11.26 -13.39 2.45
C PHE A 135 10.65 -14.36 1.42
N CYS A 136 11.45 -15.28 0.89
CA CYS A 136 11.05 -16.31 -0.06
C CYS A 136 11.71 -17.67 0.22
N PRO A 137 11.51 -18.26 1.41
CA PRO A 137 12.25 -19.45 1.85
C PRO A 137 11.93 -20.72 1.03
N ASP A 138 10.77 -20.75 0.37
CA ASP A 138 10.30 -21.87 -0.45
C ASP A 138 10.62 -21.69 -1.95
N GLY A 139 11.55 -20.80 -2.28
CA GLY A 139 11.91 -20.49 -3.67
C GLY A 139 10.91 -19.55 -4.30
N CYS A 140 10.44 -19.88 -5.49
CA CYS A 140 9.54 -19.07 -6.28
C CYS A 140 8.06 -19.35 -6.01
N GLU A 141 7.74 -20.39 -5.23
CA GLU A 141 6.37 -20.66 -4.80
C GLU A 141 5.90 -19.59 -3.80
N GLY A 142 5.03 -18.68 -4.25
CA GLY A 142 4.47 -17.62 -3.41
C GLY A 142 5.42 -16.45 -3.11
N CYS A 143 6.58 -16.42 -3.79
CA CYS A 143 7.55 -15.33 -3.70
C CYS A 143 7.22 -14.20 -4.68
N ASP A 144 7.16 -12.97 -4.18
CA ASP A 144 7.01 -11.76 -5.01
C ASP A 144 8.38 -11.21 -5.44
N ASN A 145 9.14 -12.02 -6.19
CA ASN A 145 10.40 -11.62 -6.82
C ASN A 145 10.33 -11.79 -8.34
N ASP A 146 10.83 -10.81 -9.07
CA ASP A 146 10.72 -10.75 -10.53
C ASP A 146 11.46 -11.90 -11.23
N ILE A 147 12.49 -12.48 -10.60
CA ILE A 147 13.21 -13.63 -11.15
C ILE A 147 12.39 -14.93 -11.14
N CYS A 148 11.30 -14.96 -10.35
CA CYS A 148 10.41 -16.11 -10.18
C CYS A 148 9.30 -16.20 -11.23
N LEU A 149 9.30 -15.29 -12.21
CA LEU A 149 8.35 -15.29 -13.31
C LEU A 149 8.90 -16.15 -14.46
N ASP A 150 8.35 -17.35 -14.60
CA ASP A 150 8.75 -18.41 -15.54
C ASP A 150 8.51 -18.01 -17.01
N GLY A 151 9.41 -17.21 -17.60
CA GLY A 151 9.60 -17.01 -19.05
C GLY A 151 8.45 -16.47 -19.92
N GLU A 152 7.22 -16.41 -19.42
CA GLU A 152 6.08 -15.78 -20.07
C GLU A 152 5.84 -14.43 -19.40
N CYS A 153 6.25 -13.38 -20.10
CA CYS A 153 5.92 -12.03 -19.69
C CYS A 153 4.40 -11.84 -19.74
N ARG A 154 3.81 -11.44 -18.62
CA ARG A 154 2.34 -11.36 -18.46
C ARG A 154 1.68 -10.29 -19.35
N ASP A 155 2.48 -9.41 -19.97
CA ASP A 155 2.05 -8.26 -20.77
C ASP A 155 2.37 -8.39 -22.28
N ASP A 156 2.44 -9.62 -22.81
CA ASP A 156 2.71 -9.91 -24.23
C ASP A 156 1.77 -9.15 -25.20
N ASP A 157 0.51 -8.96 -24.82
CA ASP A 157 -0.45 -8.18 -25.62
C ASP A 157 -0.04 -6.70 -25.71
N LEU A 158 0.48 -6.10 -24.63
CA LEU A 158 0.99 -4.73 -24.62
C LEU A 158 2.33 -4.63 -25.36
N ALA A 159 3.18 -5.64 -25.25
CA ALA A 159 4.41 -5.74 -26.03
C ALA A 159 4.11 -5.68 -27.53
N ALA A 160 3.14 -6.46 -28.01
CA ALA A 160 2.73 -6.45 -29.41
C ALA A 160 2.17 -5.08 -29.87
N VAL A 161 1.40 -4.39 -29.03
CA VAL A 161 0.92 -3.02 -29.31
C VAL A 161 2.08 -2.03 -29.38
N CYS A 162 3.03 -2.13 -28.45
CA CYS A 162 4.22 -1.29 -28.41
C CYS A 162 5.07 -1.44 -29.69
N GLU A 163 5.37 -2.68 -30.09
CA GLU A 163 6.15 -2.98 -31.28
C GLU A 163 5.47 -2.45 -32.56
N ALA A 164 4.15 -2.53 -32.63
CA ALA A 164 3.37 -1.97 -33.73
C ALA A 164 3.47 -0.43 -33.79
N ASN A 165 3.39 0.24 -32.64
CA ASN A 165 3.55 1.70 -32.55
C ASN A 165 4.97 2.13 -32.95
N CYS A 166 6.00 1.48 -32.39
CA CYS A 166 7.40 1.72 -32.76
C CYS A 166 7.65 1.52 -34.26
N SER A 167 6.98 0.54 -34.89
CA SER A 167 7.08 0.28 -36.33
C SER A 167 6.38 1.37 -37.16
N SER A 168 5.20 1.83 -36.73
CA SER A 168 4.49 2.95 -37.35
C SER A 168 5.29 4.25 -37.29
N ASP A 169 5.93 4.53 -36.16
CA ASP A 169 6.78 5.72 -35.98
C ASP A 169 8.03 5.66 -36.85
N LEU A 170 8.62 4.47 -37.03
CA LEU A 170 9.71 4.26 -37.97
C LEU A 170 9.28 4.55 -39.41
N GLU A 171 8.12 4.07 -39.85
CA GLU A 171 7.59 4.34 -41.19
C GLU A 171 7.35 5.84 -41.42
N SER A 172 6.78 6.52 -40.42
CA SER A 172 6.57 7.97 -40.44
C SER A 172 7.90 8.74 -40.47
N CYS A 173 8.89 8.31 -39.69
CA CYS A 173 10.23 8.90 -39.65
C CYS A 173 10.93 8.75 -41.00
N LEU A 174 10.95 7.55 -41.57
CA LEU A 174 11.55 7.27 -42.88
C LEU A 174 10.81 8.00 -44.01
N GLY A 175 9.48 8.13 -43.92
CA GLY A 175 8.66 8.88 -44.88
C GLY A 175 8.95 10.38 -44.91
N ASN A 176 9.38 10.96 -43.78
CA ASN A 176 9.72 12.37 -43.65
C ASN A 176 11.23 12.64 -43.65
N CYS A 177 12.04 11.61 -43.93
CA CYS A 177 13.46 11.65 -43.72
C CYS A 177 14.21 12.48 -44.78
N SER A 178 14.94 13.51 -44.34
CA SER A 178 15.77 14.34 -45.22
C SER A 178 17.08 14.76 -44.55
N GLY A 179 18.16 14.01 -44.81
CA GLY A 179 19.49 14.26 -44.27
C GLY A 179 20.42 13.06 -44.47
N ALA A 180 21.74 13.27 -44.35
CA ALA A 180 22.73 12.22 -44.62
C ALA A 180 22.73 11.05 -43.62
N ASN A 181 22.26 11.29 -42.38
CA ASN A 181 22.22 10.29 -41.30
C ASN A 181 20.80 10.02 -40.80
N CYS A 182 19.79 10.69 -41.38
CA CYS A 182 18.43 10.66 -40.87
C CYS A 182 17.83 9.23 -40.87
N GLN A 183 18.19 8.39 -41.85
CA GLN A 183 17.74 7.00 -41.84
C GLN A 183 18.35 6.21 -40.68
N GLU A 184 19.63 6.41 -40.39
CA GLU A 184 20.33 5.78 -39.27
C GLU A 184 19.74 6.23 -37.93
N ASP A 185 19.44 7.53 -37.79
CA ASP A 185 18.79 8.10 -36.60
C ASP A 185 17.38 7.52 -36.39
N CYS A 186 16.59 7.33 -37.46
CA CYS A 186 15.27 6.68 -37.39
C CYS A 186 15.39 5.23 -36.89
N TYR A 187 16.35 4.46 -37.40
CA TYR A 187 16.54 3.07 -36.96
C TYR A 187 17.05 2.99 -35.51
N ILE A 188 17.94 3.88 -35.09
CA ILE A 188 18.40 3.96 -33.70
C ILE A 188 17.23 4.26 -32.76
N THR A 189 16.37 5.21 -33.14
CA THR A 189 15.19 5.59 -32.36
C THR A 189 14.20 4.43 -32.27
N HIS A 190 13.97 3.72 -33.37
CA HIS A 190 13.12 2.54 -33.39
C HIS A 190 13.67 1.41 -32.50
N THR A 191 14.96 1.11 -32.57
CA THR A 191 15.59 0.13 -31.68
C THR A 191 15.45 0.55 -30.22
N SER A 192 15.68 1.82 -29.89
CA SER A 192 15.48 2.32 -28.53
C SER A 192 14.02 2.15 -28.06
N CYS A 193 13.04 2.42 -28.92
CA CYS A 193 11.62 2.24 -28.65
C CYS A 193 11.31 0.77 -28.31
N ILE A 194 11.73 -0.17 -29.15
CA ILE A 194 11.50 -1.62 -28.95
C ILE A 194 12.12 -2.09 -27.63
N LEU A 195 13.33 -1.64 -27.30
CA LEU A 195 14.01 -2.08 -26.08
C LEU A 195 13.30 -1.62 -24.79
N HIS A 196 12.53 -0.53 -24.85
CA HIS A 196 11.74 -0.01 -23.72
C HIS A 196 10.31 -0.52 -23.70
N CYS A 197 9.88 -1.27 -24.72
CA CYS A 197 8.57 -1.89 -24.70
C CYS A 197 8.42 -2.87 -23.52
N PRO A 198 7.20 -3.10 -23.02
CA PRO A 198 6.94 -4.15 -22.07
C PRO A 198 7.44 -5.49 -22.62
N CYS A 199 7.95 -6.34 -21.75
CA CYS A 199 8.51 -7.65 -22.09
C CYS A 199 9.80 -7.60 -22.93
N ASN A 200 10.49 -6.45 -22.99
CA ASN A 200 11.78 -6.29 -23.68
C ASN A 200 12.91 -5.91 -22.70
N ILE A 201 14.13 -5.68 -23.19
CA ILE A 201 15.36 -5.61 -22.38
C ILE A 201 15.29 -4.61 -21.21
N PHE A 202 14.63 -3.46 -21.36
CA PHE A 202 14.50 -2.48 -20.28
C PHE A 202 13.23 -2.63 -19.44
N CYS A 203 12.33 -3.56 -19.84
CA CYS A 203 11.10 -3.89 -19.13
C CYS A 203 10.82 -5.40 -19.20
N PRO A 204 11.73 -6.26 -18.69
CA PRO A 204 11.65 -7.71 -18.89
C PRO A 204 10.41 -8.33 -18.22
N SER A 205 9.95 -7.72 -17.13
CA SER A 205 8.77 -8.13 -16.35
C SER A 205 7.46 -7.52 -16.85
N GLY A 206 7.42 -7.08 -18.11
CA GLY A 206 6.24 -6.41 -18.67
C GLY A 206 6.09 -5.01 -18.09
N CYS A 207 4.92 -4.71 -17.55
CA CYS A 207 4.58 -3.43 -16.94
C CYS A 207 4.80 -3.37 -15.44
N LYS A 208 5.30 -4.45 -14.83
CA LYS A 208 5.80 -4.44 -13.46
C LYS A 208 7.12 -3.67 -13.41
N ASN A 209 7.14 -2.54 -12.69
CA ASN A 209 8.31 -1.66 -12.53
C ASN A 209 8.94 -1.14 -13.84
N CYS A 210 8.15 -1.06 -14.91
CA CYS A 210 8.56 -0.55 -16.20
C CYS A 210 8.08 0.90 -16.39
N ASP A 211 9.02 1.83 -16.55
CA ASP A 211 8.73 3.23 -16.86
C ASP A 211 8.50 3.39 -18.37
N HIS A 212 7.38 2.84 -18.84
CA HIS A 212 6.94 2.93 -20.23
C HIS A 212 5.52 3.48 -20.30
N GLU A 213 5.22 4.30 -21.32
CA GLU A 213 3.93 5.02 -21.43
C GLU A 213 2.72 4.06 -21.50
N LEU A 214 2.92 2.88 -22.07
CA LEU A 214 1.88 1.83 -22.11
C LEU A 214 1.70 1.10 -20.77
N CYS A 215 2.67 1.22 -19.86
CA CYS A 215 2.68 0.57 -18.56
C CYS A 215 2.08 1.41 -17.44
N GLY A 216 1.48 2.56 -17.76
CA GLY A 216 0.62 3.32 -16.85
C GLY A 216 1.20 3.44 -15.44
N GLY A 217 2.38 4.04 -15.27
CA GLY A 217 2.89 4.46 -13.96
C GLY A 217 2.75 3.43 -12.83
N ASN A 218 3.66 2.44 -12.83
CA ASN A 218 3.97 1.48 -11.77
C ASN A 218 2.90 0.42 -11.43
N GLY A 219 3.03 -0.74 -12.10
CA GLY A 219 3.26 -1.99 -11.38
C GLY A 219 2.06 -2.90 -11.20
N GLY A 220 1.78 -3.72 -12.21
CA GLY A 220 0.93 -4.91 -12.06
C GLY A 220 -0.02 -5.12 -13.22
N SER A 221 0.19 -6.23 -13.92
CA SER A 221 -0.62 -6.89 -14.95
C SER A 221 -2.07 -7.26 -14.53
N ASP A 222 -2.74 -6.38 -13.80
CA ASP A 222 -4.18 -6.37 -13.76
C ASP A 222 -4.62 -5.32 -14.78
N GLY A 223 -5.72 -5.59 -15.50
CA GLY A 223 -6.36 -4.56 -16.29
C GLY A 223 -6.59 -3.28 -15.47
N PRO A 224 -6.94 -2.17 -16.12
CA PRO A 224 -6.96 -0.85 -15.49
C PRO A 224 -7.68 -0.93 -14.13
N ARG A 225 -7.06 -0.40 -13.07
CA ARG A 225 -7.41 -0.74 -11.67
C ARG A 225 -8.91 -0.70 -11.48
N GLN A 226 -9.48 -1.82 -11.03
CA GLN A 226 -10.91 -1.88 -10.80
C GLN A 226 -11.24 -1.18 -9.49
N ILE A 227 -12.12 -0.19 -9.60
CA ILE A 227 -12.61 0.60 -8.51
C ILE A 227 -14.10 0.31 -8.34
N ILE A 228 -14.47 -0.18 -7.16
CA ILE A 228 -15.85 -0.56 -6.87
C ILE A 228 -16.56 0.63 -6.26
N HIS A 229 -17.66 1.02 -6.90
CA HIS A 229 -18.52 2.13 -6.51
C HIS A 229 -19.87 1.65 -6.01
N LEU A 230 -20.26 2.10 -4.82
CA LEU A 230 -21.67 2.06 -4.41
C LEU A 230 -22.34 3.39 -4.78
N GLY A 231 -23.27 3.37 -5.74
CA GLY A 231 -23.99 4.56 -6.19
C GLY A 231 -25.43 4.26 -6.64
N ASP A 232 -26.26 5.27 -6.87
CA ASP A 232 -27.60 5.13 -7.46
C ASP A 232 -27.66 5.91 -8.78
N PRO A 233 -26.99 5.44 -9.85
CA PRO A 233 -26.81 6.22 -11.06
C PRO A 233 -28.10 6.40 -11.85
N GLU A 234 -29.08 5.52 -11.66
CA GLU A 234 -30.39 5.66 -12.28
C GLU A 234 -31.34 6.56 -11.47
N GLY A 235 -30.93 7.02 -10.27
CA GLY A 235 -31.77 7.82 -9.38
C GLY A 235 -33.03 7.09 -8.93
N THR A 236 -32.94 5.75 -8.88
CA THR A 236 -34.05 4.84 -8.58
C THR A 236 -34.35 4.76 -7.08
N GLY A 237 -33.48 5.33 -6.25
CA GLY A 237 -33.48 5.19 -4.80
C GLY A 237 -32.82 3.89 -4.32
N PHE A 238 -32.16 3.15 -5.23
CA PHE A 238 -31.49 1.88 -4.92
C PHE A 238 -29.98 2.01 -5.17
N PRO A 239 -29.12 1.75 -4.17
CA PRO A 239 -27.70 1.66 -4.40
C PRO A 239 -27.41 0.42 -5.23
N VAL A 240 -26.88 0.62 -6.42
CA VAL A 240 -26.32 -0.39 -7.32
C VAL A 240 -24.80 -0.30 -7.25
N PHE A 241 -24.14 -1.46 -7.35
CA PHE A 241 -22.69 -1.54 -7.33
C PHE A 241 -22.18 -1.49 -8.78
N PHE A 242 -21.25 -0.58 -9.06
CA PHE A 242 -20.59 -0.46 -10.35
C PHE A 242 -19.11 -0.67 -10.17
N LEU A 243 -18.51 -1.31 -11.15
CA LEU A 243 -17.06 -1.27 -11.31
C LEU A 243 -16.77 -0.12 -12.26
N THR A 244 -15.80 0.72 -11.91
CA THR A 244 -15.11 1.54 -12.90
C THR A 244 -13.66 1.14 -12.96
N ASP A 245 -12.97 1.47 -14.04
CA ASP A 245 -11.51 1.41 -14.05
C ASP A 245 -10.90 2.73 -13.53
N GLU A 246 -9.56 2.80 -13.48
CA GLU A 246 -8.80 3.99 -13.12
C GLU A 246 -8.99 5.18 -14.08
N PHE A 247 -9.51 4.92 -15.27
CA PHE A 247 -9.91 5.92 -16.27
C PHE A 247 -11.41 6.24 -16.18
N GLY A 248 -12.10 5.71 -15.16
CA GLY A 248 -13.52 5.86 -14.90
C GLY A 248 -14.46 5.36 -16.00
N GLU A 249 -13.99 4.43 -16.84
CA GLU A 249 -14.84 3.64 -17.73
C GLU A 249 -15.73 2.72 -16.90
N LEU A 250 -17.02 2.68 -17.20
CA LEU A 250 -18.01 1.91 -16.44
C LEU A 250 -18.11 0.47 -16.96
N PHE A 251 -18.05 -0.49 -16.05
CA PHE A 251 -18.43 -1.87 -16.32
C PHE A 251 -19.87 -2.17 -15.89
N GLU A 252 -20.36 -3.35 -16.27
CA GLU A 252 -21.69 -3.85 -15.92
C GLU A 252 -21.92 -3.82 -14.39
N PRO A 253 -23.16 -3.53 -13.94
CA PRO A 253 -23.49 -3.56 -12.52
C PRO A 253 -23.28 -4.96 -11.95
N ILE A 254 -22.84 -5.03 -10.70
CA ILE A 254 -22.68 -6.29 -9.96
C ILE A 254 -23.72 -6.39 -8.84
N GLU A 255 -24.18 -7.61 -8.57
CA GLU A 255 -25.09 -7.88 -7.47
C GLU A 255 -24.32 -8.28 -6.20
N ILE A 256 -24.47 -7.49 -5.14
CA ILE A 256 -23.94 -7.81 -3.81
C ILE A 256 -25.09 -8.07 -2.83
N THR A 257 -25.04 -9.23 -2.20
CA THR A 257 -26.00 -9.65 -1.19
C THR A 257 -25.81 -8.84 0.09
N LEU A 258 -26.89 -8.21 0.55
CA LEU A 258 -26.92 -7.49 1.82
C LEU A 258 -27.68 -8.29 2.90
N PRO A 259 -27.37 -8.10 4.19
CA PRO A 259 -28.14 -8.69 5.26
C PRO A 259 -29.62 -8.30 5.12
N SER A 260 -30.52 -9.29 5.21
CA SER A 260 -31.95 -9.09 5.02
C SER A 260 -32.56 -8.26 6.16
N SER A 261 -32.79 -6.98 5.91
CA SER A 261 -33.67 -6.15 6.74
C SER A 261 -35.08 -6.21 6.17
N GLY A 262 -36.07 -6.51 7.02
CA GLY A 262 -37.47 -6.58 6.60
C GLY A 262 -37.87 -5.34 5.80
N SER A 263 -38.38 -5.55 4.58
CA SER A 263 -38.86 -4.50 3.67
C SER A 263 -37.87 -3.35 3.39
N SER A 264 -36.59 -3.66 3.10
CA SER A 264 -35.67 -3.00 2.14
C SER A 264 -34.21 -3.17 2.60
N SER A 265 -33.61 -4.30 2.24
CA SER A 265 -32.19 -4.64 2.44
C SER A 265 -31.22 -3.53 2.00
N TYR A 266 -31.65 -2.69 1.06
CA TYR A 266 -30.93 -1.54 0.50
C TYR A 266 -30.71 -0.36 1.45
N THR A 267 -31.34 -0.35 2.63
CA THR A 267 -31.12 0.66 3.68
C THR A 267 -29.86 0.43 4.49
N VAL A 268 -29.30 -0.78 4.47
CA VAL A 268 -28.26 -1.22 5.41
C VAL A 268 -26.92 -0.48 5.22
N LEU A 269 -26.58 -0.15 3.98
CA LEU A 269 -25.32 0.56 3.64
C LEU A 269 -25.52 2.08 3.46
N ASN A 270 -26.76 2.56 3.53
CA ASN A 270 -27.05 3.98 3.32
C ASN A 270 -26.35 4.81 4.40
N SER A 271 -25.49 5.75 3.99
CA SER A 271 -24.75 6.66 4.89
C SER A 271 -23.96 5.91 5.98
N ALA A 272 -23.57 4.67 5.71
CA ALA A 272 -22.56 3.99 6.50
C ALA A 272 -21.18 4.58 6.13
N GLY A 273 -20.22 4.48 7.04
CA GLY A 273 -18.83 4.78 6.72
C GLY A 273 -18.10 3.50 6.32
N PHE A 274 -17.11 3.63 5.45
CA PHE A 274 -16.41 2.49 4.86
C PHE A 274 -14.91 2.70 4.97
N THR A 275 -14.18 1.61 5.13
CA THR A 275 -12.73 1.62 5.06
C THR A 275 -12.20 0.23 4.78
N ILE A 276 -10.96 0.15 4.31
CA ILE A 276 -10.20 -1.09 4.24
C ILE A 276 -9.35 -1.16 5.50
N TYR A 277 -9.47 -2.24 6.25
CA TYR A 277 -8.65 -2.49 7.43
C TYR A 277 -8.11 -3.91 7.38
N LYS A 278 -6.78 -4.07 7.47
CA LYS A 278 -6.09 -5.37 7.33
C LYS A 278 -6.52 -6.14 6.07
N ASN A 279 -6.51 -5.43 4.93
CA ASN A 279 -6.90 -5.93 3.61
C ASN A 279 -8.36 -6.42 3.50
N GLU A 280 -9.23 -6.00 4.42
CA GLU A 280 -10.63 -6.39 4.43
C GLU A 280 -11.52 -5.15 4.42
N VAL A 281 -12.60 -5.19 3.63
CA VAL A 281 -13.53 -4.07 3.52
C VAL A 281 -14.57 -4.14 4.63
N TYR A 282 -14.63 -3.09 5.44
CA TYR A 282 -15.58 -2.93 6.53
C TYR A 282 -16.54 -1.77 6.29
N SER A 283 -17.75 -1.92 6.82
CA SER A 283 -18.77 -0.89 6.87
C SER A 283 -19.24 -0.68 8.31
N PHE A 284 -19.40 0.59 8.70
CA PHE A 284 -19.72 1.01 10.06
C PHE A 284 -20.95 1.90 10.07
N GLY A 285 -21.90 1.60 10.97
CA GLY A 285 -23.09 2.41 11.21
C GLY A 285 -24.07 2.42 10.02
N GLY A 286 -24.65 3.59 9.74
CA GLY A 286 -25.59 3.80 8.64
C GLY A 286 -26.98 4.27 9.06
N TYR A 287 -27.83 4.57 8.07
CA TYR A 287 -29.20 5.02 8.26
C TYR A 287 -30.15 3.84 8.47
N ALA A 288 -30.67 3.69 9.67
CA ALA A 288 -31.70 2.69 9.94
C ALA A 288 -33.07 3.33 10.14
N SER A 289 -33.97 3.16 9.18
CA SER A 289 -35.39 3.55 9.34
C SER A 289 -36.22 2.50 10.08
N TYR A 290 -35.75 1.26 10.24
CA TYR A 290 -36.61 0.16 10.68
C TYR A 290 -35.86 -0.92 11.48
N GLY A 291 -35.61 -0.66 12.78
CA GLY A 291 -35.29 -1.70 13.77
C GLY A 291 -33.85 -2.23 13.78
N ASP A 292 -33.06 -2.02 12.72
CA ASP A 292 -31.64 -2.38 12.71
C ASP A 292 -30.77 -1.28 13.34
N ALA A 293 -29.70 -1.64 14.05
CA ALA A 293 -28.93 -0.68 14.83
C ALA A 293 -28.01 0.21 13.96
N LYS A 294 -27.93 1.52 14.25
CA LYS A 294 -26.92 2.46 13.73
C LYS A 294 -25.51 2.21 14.28
N THR A 295 -25.35 1.10 15.01
CA THR A 295 -24.12 0.64 15.62
C THR A 295 -23.52 -0.58 14.89
N ARG A 296 -24.09 -1.00 13.76
CA ARG A 296 -23.66 -2.22 13.07
C ARG A 296 -22.23 -2.10 12.55
N ILE A 297 -21.57 -3.24 12.47
CA ILE A 297 -20.33 -3.43 11.73
C ILE A 297 -20.56 -4.60 10.77
N LEU A 298 -20.27 -4.36 9.49
CA LEU A 298 -20.35 -5.36 8.43
C LEU A 298 -18.98 -5.53 7.80
N LYS A 299 -18.70 -6.73 7.33
CA LYS A 299 -17.53 -7.07 6.52
C LYS A 299 -18.00 -7.57 5.16
N PHE A 300 -17.30 -7.17 4.12
CA PHE A 300 -17.49 -7.71 2.77
C PHE A 300 -16.76 -9.04 2.62
N TYR A 301 -17.43 -10.01 2.00
CA TYR A 301 -16.89 -11.32 1.66
C TYR A 301 -16.93 -11.46 0.13
N PRO A 302 -15.80 -11.21 -0.57
CA PRO A 302 -15.74 -11.21 -2.03
C PRO A 302 -16.21 -12.53 -2.66
N ASP A 303 -15.77 -13.68 -2.12
CA ASP A 303 -16.13 -15.02 -2.62
C ASP A 303 -17.63 -15.32 -2.56
N GLU A 304 -18.33 -14.61 -1.67
CA GLU A 304 -19.77 -14.77 -1.47
C GLU A 304 -20.57 -13.59 -2.04
N CYS A 305 -19.88 -12.58 -2.59
CA CYS A 305 -20.47 -11.34 -3.04
C CYS A 305 -21.44 -10.75 -2.01
N ALA A 306 -21.03 -10.71 -0.73
CA ALA A 306 -21.96 -10.41 0.35
C ALA A 306 -21.35 -9.57 1.47
N PHE A 307 -22.14 -8.64 2.02
CA PHE A 307 -21.87 -8.05 3.33
C PHE A 307 -22.52 -8.88 4.43
N LYS A 308 -21.76 -9.20 5.48
CA LYS A 308 -22.27 -9.92 6.66
C LYS A 308 -21.86 -9.23 7.95
N SER A 309 -22.67 -9.39 8.99
CA SER A 309 -22.32 -8.88 10.32
C SER A 309 -21.18 -9.69 10.94
N VAL A 310 -20.26 -8.99 11.61
CA VAL A 310 -19.07 -9.59 12.24
C VAL A 310 -19.26 -9.93 13.73
N GLY A 311 -20.50 -9.89 14.25
CA GLY A 311 -20.82 -10.26 15.63
C GLY A 311 -20.39 -9.23 16.70
N VAL A 312 -19.73 -8.15 16.30
CA VAL A 312 -19.40 -6.98 17.12
C VAL A 312 -20.12 -5.74 16.58
N SER A 313 -20.38 -4.78 17.48
CA SER A 313 -21.07 -3.54 17.17
C SER A 313 -20.36 -2.35 17.83
N LEU A 314 -20.57 -1.17 17.24
CA LEU A 314 -20.22 0.10 17.86
C LEU A 314 -21.00 0.27 19.16
N LYS A 315 -20.43 1.03 20.08
CA LYS A 315 -21.06 1.39 21.35
C LYS A 315 -22.03 2.56 21.16
N ARG A 316 -21.90 3.32 20.08
CA ARG A 316 -22.71 4.50 19.75
C ARG A 316 -23.10 4.52 18.28
N ASP A 317 -24.20 5.23 18.02
CA ASP A 317 -24.70 5.44 16.68
C ASP A 317 -23.69 6.21 15.83
N TYR A 318 -23.41 5.69 14.64
CA TYR A 318 -22.58 6.32 13.63
C TYR A 318 -23.34 6.53 12.32
N TYR A 319 -23.08 7.68 11.69
CA TYR A 319 -23.72 8.11 10.45
C TYR A 319 -22.74 9.00 9.68
N SER A 320 -22.37 8.61 8.45
CA SER A 320 -21.25 9.23 7.71
C SER A 320 -21.48 10.69 7.32
N ASN A 321 -22.73 11.17 7.28
CA ASN A 321 -22.95 12.61 7.01
C ASN A 321 -22.46 13.52 8.15
N TYR A 322 -22.28 12.97 9.35
CA TYR A 322 -21.85 13.71 10.53
C TYR A 322 -20.54 13.19 11.12
N GLY A 323 -20.26 11.91 10.94
CA GLY A 323 -19.07 11.28 11.46
C GLY A 323 -17.95 11.16 10.44
N SER A 324 -16.79 10.78 10.93
CA SER A 324 -15.63 10.49 10.10
C SER A 324 -14.99 9.17 10.55
N ILE A 325 -14.41 8.45 9.60
CA ILE A 325 -13.68 7.20 9.80
C ILE A 325 -12.30 7.38 9.22
N GLU A 326 -11.29 6.95 9.96
CA GLU A 326 -9.91 6.89 9.48
C GLU A 326 -9.21 5.65 10.05
N VAL A 327 -8.38 5.00 9.24
CA VAL A 327 -7.47 3.95 9.71
C VAL A 327 -6.20 4.62 10.20
N TRP A 328 -5.73 4.23 11.37
CA TRP A 328 -4.52 4.79 11.94
C TRP A 328 -3.67 3.69 12.57
N ASP A 329 -2.37 3.74 12.28
CA ASP A 329 -1.35 2.80 12.77
C ASP A 329 -1.11 2.88 14.28
N GLY A 330 -1.75 3.85 14.94
CA GLY A 330 -1.61 4.11 16.35
C GLY A 330 -0.41 4.98 16.67
N GLY A 331 -0.32 5.34 17.94
CA GLY A 331 0.80 6.05 18.55
C GLY A 331 1.35 5.26 19.73
N VAL A 332 2.24 5.90 20.49
CA VAL A 332 2.89 5.27 21.65
C VAL A 332 1.88 4.74 22.69
N TRP A 333 0.72 5.39 22.80
CA TRP A 333 -0.26 5.15 23.87
C TRP A 333 -1.61 4.62 23.38
N GLU A 334 -1.88 4.73 22.07
CA GLU A 334 -3.14 4.32 21.46
C GLU A 334 -2.80 3.38 20.30
N PRO A 335 -3.32 2.15 20.28
CA PRO A 335 -2.92 1.18 19.28
C PRO A 335 -3.60 1.42 17.94
N GLU A 336 -3.08 0.73 16.94
CA GLU A 336 -3.66 0.64 15.60
C GLU A 336 -5.15 0.29 15.62
N GLY A 337 -5.90 0.86 14.70
CA GLY A 337 -7.25 0.40 14.37
C GLY A 337 -8.00 1.35 13.45
N VAL A 338 -9.28 1.05 13.27
CA VAL A 338 -10.23 1.95 12.62
C VAL A 338 -10.81 2.88 13.67
N TYR A 339 -10.63 4.19 13.49
CA TYR A 339 -11.16 5.21 14.39
C TYR A 339 -12.44 5.79 13.79
N ILE A 340 -13.54 5.66 14.53
CA ILE A 340 -14.89 6.06 14.13
C ILE A 340 -15.33 7.18 15.07
N CYS A 341 -15.43 8.40 14.55
CA CYS A 341 -15.61 9.62 15.34
C CYS A 341 -16.84 10.44 14.92
N PHE A 342 -17.32 11.27 15.85
CA PHE A 342 -18.28 12.37 15.63
C PHE A 342 -19.68 11.93 15.15
N GLY A 343 -20.37 11.09 15.95
CA GLY A 343 -21.68 10.55 15.57
C GLY A 343 -22.82 11.58 15.39
N SER A 344 -24.04 11.09 15.14
CA SER A 344 -25.16 11.94 14.69
C SER A 344 -25.88 12.75 15.77
N GLY A 345 -25.62 12.51 17.06
CA GLY A 345 -26.36 13.13 18.16
C GLY A 345 -25.50 14.10 18.96
N SER A 346 -26.10 15.08 19.63
CA SER A 346 -25.34 16.08 20.41
C SER A 346 -24.43 15.50 21.49
N SER A 347 -24.73 14.29 21.98
CA SER A 347 -23.88 13.54 22.91
C SER A 347 -22.72 12.81 22.25
N THR A 348 -22.68 12.72 20.92
CA THR A 348 -21.69 11.96 20.13
C THR A 348 -20.80 12.85 19.23
N TYR A 349 -21.07 14.15 19.12
CA TYR A 349 -20.29 15.09 18.30
C TYR A 349 -18.80 15.23 18.66
N LYS A 350 -18.40 14.73 19.84
CA LYS A 350 -17.01 14.75 20.33
C LYS A 350 -16.40 13.37 20.56
N GLN A 351 -17.17 12.33 20.25
CA GLN A 351 -16.90 10.99 20.74
C GLN A 351 -16.27 10.18 19.63
N CYS A 352 -15.35 9.31 20.02
CA CYS A 352 -14.63 8.44 19.13
C CYS A 352 -14.63 7.02 19.68
N GLU A 353 -14.62 6.06 18.78
CA GLU A 353 -14.47 4.64 19.06
C GLU A 353 -13.39 4.05 18.17
N ARG A 354 -12.68 3.05 18.65
CA ARG A 354 -11.71 2.28 17.90
C ARG A 354 -12.26 0.89 17.66
N PHE A 355 -12.14 0.39 16.44
CA PHE A 355 -12.35 -1.01 16.10
C PHE A 355 -11.01 -1.65 15.71
N ASP A 356 -10.66 -2.76 16.35
CA ASP A 356 -9.37 -3.46 16.17
C ASP A 356 -9.44 -4.69 15.23
N GLY A 357 -10.59 -4.89 14.57
CA GLY A 357 -10.90 -6.10 13.79
C GLY A 357 -11.79 -7.09 14.55
N THR A 358 -11.80 -7.04 15.89
CA THR A 358 -12.51 -8.02 16.73
C THR A 358 -13.40 -7.38 17.80
N SER A 359 -13.03 -6.20 18.28
CA SER A 359 -13.66 -5.52 19.40
C SER A 359 -13.77 -4.01 19.16
N THR A 360 -14.68 -3.35 19.89
CA THR A 360 -14.83 -1.89 19.88
C THR A 360 -14.50 -1.28 21.24
N THR A 361 -13.64 -0.27 21.26
CA THR A 361 -13.24 0.47 22.47
C THR A 361 -13.55 1.96 22.34
N THR A 362 -13.93 2.61 23.45
CA THR A 362 -14.13 4.06 23.44
C THR A 362 -12.79 4.77 23.51
N VAL A 363 -12.63 5.83 22.72
CA VAL A 363 -11.44 6.67 22.68
C VAL A 363 -11.73 7.99 23.43
N THR A 364 -10.69 8.64 23.94
CA THR A 364 -10.79 9.95 24.58
C THR A 364 -11.54 10.94 23.69
N SER A 365 -12.45 11.71 24.28
CA SER A 365 -13.28 12.66 23.53
C SER A 365 -12.47 13.86 23.05
N SER A 366 -12.82 14.37 21.87
CA SER A 366 -12.29 15.64 21.36
C SER A 366 -12.73 16.81 22.24
N ARG A 367 -11.96 17.90 22.22
CA ARG A 367 -12.28 19.06 23.06
C ARG A 367 -13.40 19.86 22.42
N ASN A 368 -13.39 19.93 21.09
CA ASN A 368 -14.40 20.60 20.29
C ASN A 368 -15.27 19.59 19.54
N SER A 369 -16.48 20.01 19.15
CA SER A 369 -17.34 19.17 18.34
C SER A 369 -16.85 19.21 16.90
N HIS A 370 -16.73 18.04 16.28
CA HIS A 370 -16.33 17.92 14.87
C HIS A 370 -17.47 17.26 14.06
N GLN A 371 -18.72 17.50 14.46
CA GLN A 371 -19.88 17.03 13.70
C GLN A 371 -19.83 17.58 12.26
N ALA A 372 -19.90 16.70 11.27
CA ALA A 372 -19.72 17.00 9.86
C ALA A 372 -18.35 17.65 9.55
N GLY A 373 -17.36 17.40 10.40
CA GLY A 373 -15.96 17.60 10.09
C GLY A 373 -15.40 16.38 9.35
N SER A 374 -14.08 16.38 9.19
CA SER A 374 -13.33 15.29 8.56
C SER A 374 -12.17 14.90 9.47
N MET A 375 -11.65 13.68 9.28
CA MET A 375 -10.51 13.15 10.01
C MET A 375 -9.56 12.48 9.02
N CYS A 376 -8.28 12.80 9.12
CA CYS A 376 -7.21 12.24 8.29
C CYS A 376 -5.96 11.99 9.15
N VAL A 377 -5.00 11.24 8.63
CA VAL A 377 -3.69 11.07 9.25
C VAL A 377 -2.72 12.16 8.78
N TYR A 378 -2.14 12.88 9.73
CA TYR A 378 -1.06 13.84 9.50
C TYR A 378 0.12 13.50 10.42
N ASP A 379 1.29 13.21 9.83
CA ASP A 379 2.53 13.00 10.59
C ASP A 379 2.35 11.95 11.70
N GLY A 380 1.79 10.80 11.33
CA GLY A 380 1.52 9.67 12.22
C GLY A 380 0.44 9.91 13.28
N ARG A 381 -0.39 10.95 13.16
CA ARG A 381 -1.42 11.33 14.13
C ARG A 381 -2.76 11.61 13.47
N LEU A 382 -3.87 11.33 14.15
CA LEU A 382 -5.19 11.70 13.64
C LEU A 382 -5.39 13.21 13.74
N LEU A 383 -5.89 13.82 12.68
CA LEU A 383 -6.18 15.25 12.55
C LEU A 383 -7.68 15.42 12.27
N ALA A 384 -8.42 15.93 13.25
CA ALA A 384 -9.82 16.30 13.10
C ALA A 384 -9.94 17.75 12.63
N ILE A 385 -10.73 17.98 11.59
CA ILE A 385 -10.81 19.26 10.88
C ILE A 385 -12.27 19.69 10.73
N GLY A 386 -12.58 20.89 11.21
CA GLY A 386 -13.87 21.56 11.00
C GLY A 386 -15.02 20.94 11.79
N GLY A 387 -16.24 21.30 11.41
CA GLY A 387 -17.44 20.92 12.13
C GLY A 387 -18.58 21.91 11.87
N THR A 388 -19.76 21.70 12.44
CA THR A 388 -20.89 22.62 12.24
C THR A 388 -20.83 23.88 13.09
N SER A 389 -21.53 24.93 12.63
CA SER A 389 -21.76 26.16 13.41
C SER A 389 -20.46 26.87 13.83
N ASN A 390 -20.21 27.04 15.13
CA ASN A 390 -19.03 27.74 15.65
C ASN A 390 -17.76 26.87 15.59
N ASP A 391 -17.92 25.56 15.42
CA ASP A 391 -16.81 24.61 15.46
C ASP A 391 -16.08 24.47 14.12
N LYS A 392 -16.63 25.08 13.05
CA LYS A 392 -16.11 24.98 11.69
C LYS A 392 -14.64 25.40 11.53
N TYR A 393 -14.11 26.21 12.43
CA TYR A 393 -12.72 26.68 12.39
C TYR A 393 -11.75 25.76 13.13
N TYR A 394 -12.24 24.89 14.01
CA TYR A 394 -11.36 24.12 14.88
C TYR A 394 -10.66 23.00 14.12
N THR A 395 -9.39 22.83 14.47
CA THR A 395 -8.57 21.70 14.06
C THR A 395 -7.96 21.13 15.33
N GLU A 396 -8.05 19.81 15.51
CA GLU A 396 -7.51 19.11 16.68
C GLU A 396 -6.69 17.92 16.21
N MET A 397 -5.59 17.64 16.90
CA MET A 397 -4.71 16.52 16.61
C MET A 397 -4.71 15.57 17.79
N PHE A 398 -4.84 14.29 17.51
CA PHE A 398 -4.87 13.22 18.49
C PHE A 398 -3.53 12.49 18.52
N ASP A 399 -3.05 12.24 19.73
CA ASP A 399 -1.92 11.36 20.00
C ASP A 399 -2.36 10.41 21.11
N TRP A 400 -2.38 10.88 22.36
CA TRP A 400 -3.04 10.21 23.50
C TRP A 400 -4.24 11.00 24.04
N GLU A 401 -4.28 12.30 23.74
CA GLU A 401 -5.41 13.19 23.98
C GLU A 401 -5.56 14.16 22.81
N TRP A 402 -6.76 14.73 22.65
CA TRP A 402 -7.02 15.73 21.62
C TRP A 402 -6.44 17.08 22.01
N ASN A 403 -5.53 17.58 21.19
CA ASN A 403 -4.86 18.85 21.36
C ASN A 403 -5.24 19.83 20.24
N PRO A 404 -5.39 21.14 20.55
CA PRO A 404 -5.63 22.13 19.50
C PRO A 404 -4.47 22.17 18.49
N ALA A 405 -4.81 22.16 17.21
CA ALA A 405 -3.92 22.45 16.11
C ALA A 405 -4.26 23.82 15.49
N THR A 406 -3.51 24.23 14.47
CA THR A 406 -3.74 25.51 13.78
C THR A 406 -5.15 25.56 13.19
N PRO A 407 -6.02 26.49 13.63
CA PRO A 407 -7.38 26.60 13.12
C PRO A 407 -7.41 26.88 11.63
N HIS A 408 -8.41 26.34 10.94
CA HIS A 408 -8.59 26.63 9.52
C HIS A 408 -9.01 28.10 9.31
N PRO A 409 -8.38 28.88 8.42
CA PRO A 409 -8.64 30.31 8.26
C PRO A 409 -10.08 30.66 7.86
N GLU A 410 -10.73 29.83 7.04
CA GLU A 410 -12.09 30.11 6.53
C GLU A 410 -13.21 29.32 7.24
N GLY A 411 -12.83 28.26 7.95
CA GLY A 411 -13.72 27.30 8.62
C GLY A 411 -14.65 26.52 7.68
N HIS A 412 -14.83 25.23 7.94
CA HIS A 412 -15.49 24.31 7.02
C HIS A 412 -16.44 23.31 7.67
N THR A 413 -17.42 22.90 6.87
CA THR A 413 -18.43 21.89 7.14
C THR A 413 -18.54 20.98 5.93
N TYR A 414 -18.77 19.68 6.14
CA TYR A 414 -18.95 18.70 5.07
C TYR A 414 -17.76 18.64 4.10
N ALA A 415 -16.57 18.98 4.60
CA ALA A 415 -15.34 18.85 3.86
C ALA A 415 -14.91 17.39 3.86
N SER A 416 -14.20 16.98 2.82
CA SER A 416 -13.44 15.74 2.81
C SER A 416 -11.97 16.08 2.92
N CYS A 417 -11.20 15.23 3.58
CA CYS A 417 -9.76 15.35 3.62
C CYS A 417 -9.12 14.10 3.02
N LEU A 418 -7.86 14.23 2.63
CA LEU A 418 -7.03 13.14 2.12
C LEU A 418 -5.61 13.30 2.68
N SER A 419 -5.11 12.23 3.30
CA SER A 419 -3.72 12.10 3.73
C SER A 419 -2.83 11.93 2.51
N VAL A 420 -1.80 12.78 2.35
CA VAL A 420 -0.79 12.71 1.28
C VAL A 420 0.61 12.81 1.88
N LYS A 421 1.65 12.50 1.10
CA LYS A 421 3.04 12.52 1.57
C LYS A 421 3.44 13.88 2.15
N GLU A 422 2.98 14.98 1.55
CA GLU A 422 3.33 16.34 1.98
C GLU A 422 2.51 16.85 3.17
N GLY A 423 1.41 16.18 3.54
CA GLY A 423 0.52 16.62 4.61
C GLY A 423 -0.92 16.14 4.43
N VAL A 424 -1.89 16.99 4.74
CA VAL A 424 -3.33 16.67 4.56
C VAL A 424 -3.97 17.66 3.61
N LEU A 425 -4.53 17.15 2.51
CA LEU A 425 -5.39 17.92 1.64
C LEU A 425 -6.79 18.01 2.23
N LEU A 426 -7.38 19.19 2.18
CA LEU A 426 -8.75 19.45 2.57
C LEU A 426 -9.47 20.10 1.40
N PHE A 427 -10.48 19.43 0.86
CA PHE A 427 -11.33 20.02 -0.18
C PHE A 427 -12.63 20.50 0.45
N SER A 428 -12.81 21.81 0.40
CA SER A 428 -13.79 22.48 1.24
C SER A 428 -14.44 23.66 0.54
N SER A 429 -15.56 24.09 1.13
CA SER A 429 -16.29 25.29 0.73
C SER A 429 -16.29 26.30 1.85
N SER A 430 -16.15 27.58 1.52
CA SER A 430 -16.26 28.68 2.49
C SER A 430 -17.69 29.16 2.74
N SER A 431 -18.66 28.76 1.91
CA SER A 431 -20.04 29.29 1.95
C SER A 431 -21.16 28.24 1.80
N GLY A 432 -20.87 26.94 1.82
CA GLY A 432 -21.90 25.90 1.71
C GLY A 432 -21.34 24.49 1.63
N ALA A 433 -22.09 23.56 1.02
CA ALA A 433 -21.68 22.17 0.85
C ALA A 433 -20.81 21.92 -0.41
N ILE A 434 -20.64 22.92 -1.27
CA ILE A 434 -19.97 22.77 -2.57
C ILE A 434 -18.51 23.26 -2.45
N PRO A 435 -17.51 22.36 -2.48
CA PRO A 435 -16.11 22.71 -2.44
C PRO A 435 -15.75 23.66 -3.56
N SER A 436 -14.99 24.69 -3.21
CA SER A 436 -14.50 25.70 -4.15
C SER A 436 -13.00 25.90 -4.02
N LYS A 437 -12.39 25.46 -2.92
CA LYS A 437 -10.97 25.60 -2.62
C LYS A 437 -10.40 24.28 -2.14
N VAL A 438 -9.12 24.08 -2.43
CA VAL A 438 -8.33 23.00 -1.85
C VAL A 438 -7.22 23.61 -1.01
N TRP A 439 -7.10 23.09 0.20
CA TRP A 439 -6.13 23.54 1.19
C TRP A 439 -5.19 22.39 1.53
N LEU A 440 -3.92 22.71 1.77
CA LEU A 440 -2.93 21.79 2.30
C LEU A 440 -2.60 22.19 3.74
N PHE A 441 -2.75 21.25 4.66
CA PHE A 441 -2.18 21.33 6.00
C PHE A 441 -0.77 20.72 5.97
N LYS A 442 0.24 21.56 6.07
CA LYS A 442 1.66 21.17 6.07
C LYS A 442 2.43 22.04 7.05
N GLU A 443 3.37 21.46 7.77
CA GLU A 443 4.18 22.15 8.78
C GLU A 443 3.30 22.93 9.78
N PHE A 444 2.18 22.32 10.17
CA PHE A 444 1.17 22.91 11.06
C PHE A 444 0.53 24.22 10.54
N ASN A 445 0.51 24.45 9.23
CA ASN A 445 -0.08 25.63 8.62
C ASN A 445 -1.01 25.25 7.46
N TRP A 446 -2.08 26.04 7.29
CA TRP A 446 -3.02 25.91 6.18
C TRP A 446 -2.61 26.81 5.02
N ASN A 447 -2.44 26.22 3.84
CA ASN A 447 -2.11 26.93 2.61
C ASN A 447 -3.14 26.60 1.51
N GLU A 448 -3.63 27.61 0.79
CA GLU A 448 -4.49 27.37 -0.37
C GLU A 448 -3.62 26.88 -1.54
N VAL A 449 -3.92 25.69 -2.05
CA VAL A 449 -3.13 24.99 -3.08
C VAL A 449 -3.88 24.76 -4.39
N GLY A 450 -5.17 25.08 -4.41
CA GLY A 450 -5.97 24.94 -5.63
C GLY A 450 -7.41 25.41 -5.45
N SER A 451 -8.16 25.35 -6.56
CA SER A 451 -9.59 25.63 -6.58
C SER A 451 -10.35 24.52 -7.28
N PHE A 452 -11.56 24.26 -6.82
CA PHE A 452 -12.44 23.24 -7.35
C PHE A 452 -13.56 23.89 -8.15
N VAL A 453 -13.68 23.58 -9.45
CA VAL A 453 -14.56 24.32 -10.37
C VAL A 453 -15.99 23.74 -10.43
N LYS A 454 -16.29 22.63 -9.75
CA LYS A 454 -17.53 21.86 -9.98
C LYS A 454 -18.31 21.56 -8.71
N SER A 455 -19.64 21.61 -8.82
CA SER A 455 -20.57 21.50 -7.70
C SER A 455 -20.81 20.06 -7.24
N ALA A 456 -20.14 19.61 -6.18
CA ALA A 456 -20.42 18.33 -5.55
C ALA A 456 -20.13 18.35 -4.05
N SER A 457 -20.99 17.78 -3.22
CA SER A 457 -20.78 17.68 -1.77
C SER A 457 -20.53 16.24 -1.34
N TYR A 458 -19.96 16.01 -0.14
CA TYR A 458 -19.77 14.67 0.43
C TYR A 458 -18.99 13.72 -0.49
N PHE A 459 -17.90 14.22 -1.08
CA PHE A 459 -17.08 13.41 -1.98
C PHE A 459 -16.14 12.50 -1.19
N THR A 460 -15.80 11.37 -1.80
CA THR A 460 -14.73 10.46 -1.37
C THR A 460 -13.55 10.72 -2.28
N ALA A 461 -12.40 11.09 -1.70
CA ALA A 461 -11.15 11.24 -2.44
C ALA A 461 -10.30 10.00 -2.20
N VAL A 462 -9.77 9.42 -3.29
CA VAL A 462 -8.93 8.22 -3.25
C VAL A 462 -7.64 8.53 -4.00
N PRO A 463 -6.47 8.34 -3.38
CA PRO A 463 -5.21 8.40 -4.10
C PRO A 463 -5.11 7.14 -4.97
N LEU A 464 -4.90 7.30 -6.27
CA LEU A 464 -4.59 6.17 -7.15
C LEU A 464 -3.08 5.91 -7.11
N ASP A 465 -2.29 6.95 -7.29
CA ASP A 465 -0.84 6.87 -7.17
C ASP A 465 -0.34 8.10 -6.38
N ASN A 466 0.99 8.29 -6.35
CA ASN A 466 1.61 9.39 -5.60
C ASN A 466 1.12 10.78 -6.05
N ASN A 467 0.68 10.91 -7.30
CA ASN A 467 0.31 12.16 -7.92
C ASN A 467 -1.15 12.19 -8.40
N THR A 468 -1.78 11.05 -8.68
CA THR A 468 -3.15 11.01 -9.20
C THR A 468 -4.16 10.84 -8.06
N ILE A 469 -5.13 11.76 -7.99
CA ILE A 469 -6.25 11.69 -7.06
C ILE A 469 -7.55 11.54 -7.85
N MET A 470 -8.35 10.54 -7.49
CA MET A 470 -9.69 10.37 -7.98
C MET A 470 -10.70 10.84 -6.93
N MET A 471 -11.71 11.56 -7.37
CA MET A 471 -12.72 12.19 -6.53
C MET A 471 -14.10 11.76 -6.97
N TYR A 472 -14.77 11.04 -6.09
CA TYR A 472 -16.11 10.51 -6.31
C TYR A 472 -17.11 11.39 -5.58
N PRO A 473 -17.90 12.18 -6.29
CA PRO A 473 -18.80 13.11 -5.63
C PRO A 473 -19.95 12.37 -4.94
N GLY A 474 -20.42 12.89 -3.82
CA GLY A 474 -21.68 12.47 -3.22
C GLY A 474 -22.85 13.29 -3.78
N THR A 475 -23.69 13.83 -2.90
CA THR A 475 -24.91 14.55 -3.27
C THR A 475 -24.63 15.67 -4.28
N TYR A 476 -25.49 15.74 -5.30
CA TYR A 476 -25.41 16.65 -6.47
C TYR A 476 -24.26 16.37 -7.44
N GLY A 477 -23.46 15.33 -7.17
CA GLY A 477 -22.41 14.82 -8.03
C GLY A 477 -22.94 14.17 -9.30
N LYS A 478 -22.39 14.57 -10.45
CA LYS A 478 -22.78 14.03 -11.76
C LYS A 478 -21.70 13.23 -12.47
N ALA A 479 -20.47 13.24 -11.97
CA ALA A 479 -19.36 12.49 -12.56
C ALA A 479 -18.22 12.37 -11.56
N ALA A 480 -17.48 11.26 -11.60
CA ALA A 480 -16.18 11.18 -10.95
C ALA A 480 -15.18 12.13 -11.63
N TYR A 481 -14.23 12.64 -10.86
CA TYR A 481 -13.21 13.56 -11.33
C TYR A 481 -11.82 13.01 -11.05
N ARG A 482 -10.91 13.22 -11.99
CA ARG A 482 -9.48 12.90 -11.83
C ARG A 482 -8.66 14.18 -11.85
N THR A 483 -7.63 14.22 -11.01
CA THR A 483 -6.72 15.37 -10.94
C THR A 483 -5.33 14.93 -10.51
N ASN A 484 -4.33 15.74 -10.86
CA ASN A 484 -2.94 15.52 -10.51
C ASN A 484 -2.51 16.50 -9.40
N TRP A 485 -1.86 15.94 -8.39
CA TRP A 485 -1.20 16.57 -7.26
C TRP A 485 0.31 16.48 -7.48
N ASP A 486 0.98 17.62 -7.58
CA ASP A 486 2.44 17.68 -7.80
C ASP A 486 3.24 17.84 -6.50
N GLY A 487 2.58 17.76 -5.33
CA GLY A 487 3.18 18.02 -4.02
C GLY A 487 3.05 19.46 -3.53
N GLU A 488 2.73 20.41 -4.41
CA GLU A 488 2.56 21.83 -4.04
C GLU A 488 1.20 22.38 -4.44
N LYS A 489 0.69 22.03 -5.62
CA LYS A 489 -0.53 22.53 -6.23
C LYS A 489 -1.21 21.47 -7.09
N PHE A 490 -2.45 21.76 -7.46
CA PHE A 490 -3.12 21.04 -8.53
C PHE A 490 -2.72 21.64 -9.88
N SER A 491 -2.33 20.81 -10.84
CA SER A 491 -2.13 21.25 -12.23
C SER A 491 -3.44 21.83 -12.79
N ASP A 492 -3.37 22.94 -13.53
CA ASP A 492 -4.52 23.77 -13.92
C ASP A 492 -5.75 22.99 -14.42
N LYS A 493 -6.91 23.33 -13.80
CA LYS A 493 -8.27 22.80 -13.97
C LYS A 493 -8.42 21.27 -13.81
N ILE A 494 -9.34 20.90 -12.92
CA ILE A 494 -9.87 19.54 -12.78
C ILE A 494 -10.78 19.27 -13.98
N GLU A 495 -10.18 18.87 -15.10
CA GLU A 495 -10.83 18.87 -16.42
C GLU A 495 -11.63 17.59 -16.70
N GLU A 496 -11.30 16.44 -16.13
CA GLU A 496 -11.84 15.17 -16.61
C GLU A 496 -13.12 14.73 -15.89
N GLN A 497 -14.21 14.58 -16.66
CA GLN A 497 -15.41 13.85 -16.25
C GLN A 497 -15.30 12.45 -16.83
N LEU A 498 -14.86 11.49 -16.02
CA LEU A 498 -14.56 10.16 -16.54
C LEU A 498 -15.82 9.37 -16.90
N THR A 499 -16.90 9.55 -16.14
CA THR A 499 -18.15 8.79 -16.36
C THR A 499 -19.13 9.45 -17.32
N ASN A 500 -18.78 10.57 -17.95
CA ASN A 500 -19.62 11.32 -18.91
C ASN A 500 -21.10 11.53 -18.47
N GLY A 501 -21.36 11.65 -17.16
CA GLY A 501 -22.72 11.81 -16.63
C GLY A 501 -23.53 10.52 -16.44
N GLN A 502 -22.94 9.36 -16.73
CA GLN A 502 -23.57 8.04 -16.56
C GLN A 502 -23.65 7.63 -15.08
N LEU A 503 -22.67 8.03 -14.25
CA LEU A 503 -22.79 7.92 -12.79
C LEU A 503 -23.49 9.14 -12.20
N ARG A 504 -24.72 8.95 -11.70
CA ARG A 504 -25.39 9.94 -10.87
C ARG A 504 -25.24 9.57 -9.39
N TYR A 505 -24.74 10.52 -8.61
CA TYR A 505 -24.61 10.38 -7.16
C TYR A 505 -25.65 11.21 -6.43
N ASP A 506 -26.75 11.55 -7.11
CA ASP A 506 -27.75 12.52 -6.68
C ASP A 506 -28.34 12.21 -5.28
N ASN A 507 -28.24 10.95 -4.81
CA ASN A 507 -28.71 10.48 -3.51
C ASN A 507 -27.64 9.77 -2.64
N THR A 508 -26.38 9.72 -3.06
CA THR A 508 -25.31 9.03 -2.30
C THR A 508 -24.53 10.04 -1.46
N VAL A 509 -24.34 9.74 -0.17
CA VAL A 509 -23.50 10.54 0.73
C VAL A 509 -22.24 9.74 1.04
N HIS A 510 -21.07 10.29 0.68
CA HIS A 510 -19.77 9.61 0.73
C HIS A 510 -19.83 8.27 -0.01
N PRO A 511 -19.76 8.28 -1.36
CA PRO A 511 -19.80 7.04 -2.13
C PRO A 511 -18.73 6.09 -1.61
N VAL A 512 -19.10 4.81 -1.55
CA VAL A 512 -18.18 3.74 -1.17
C VAL A 512 -17.26 3.51 -2.34
N VAL A 513 -15.97 3.60 -2.07
CA VAL A 513 -14.94 3.45 -3.07
C VAL A 513 -13.81 2.65 -2.47
N PHE A 514 -13.47 1.55 -3.11
CA PHE A 514 -12.27 0.79 -2.80
C PHE A 514 -11.75 0.15 -4.08
N GLU A 515 -10.43 0.01 -4.12
CA GLU A 515 -9.73 -0.74 -5.16
C GLU A 515 -9.92 -2.23 -4.91
N GLY A 516 -10.19 -2.99 -5.97
CA GLY A 516 -10.29 -4.43 -5.92
C GLY A 516 -10.94 -5.01 -7.17
N SER A 517 -10.54 -6.23 -7.51
CA SER A 517 -11.24 -7.05 -8.50
C SER A 517 -12.28 -7.91 -7.79
N ILE A 518 -13.52 -7.96 -8.32
CA ILE A 518 -14.53 -8.88 -7.81
C ILE A 518 -15.23 -9.57 -8.96
N ASN A 519 -15.30 -10.90 -8.88
CA ASN A 519 -16.05 -11.73 -9.81
C ASN A 519 -17.46 -12.00 -9.28
N CYS A 520 -18.25 -10.94 -9.15
CA CYS A 520 -19.65 -11.04 -8.74
C CYS A 520 -20.60 -11.18 -9.93
N PRO A 521 -21.71 -11.93 -9.77
CA PRO A 521 -22.68 -12.08 -10.84
C PRO A 521 -23.36 -10.74 -11.16
N ALA A 522 -23.73 -10.57 -12.42
CA ALA A 522 -24.59 -9.47 -12.85
C ALA A 522 -26.01 -9.65 -12.26
N PRO A 523 -26.72 -8.55 -11.94
CA PRO A 523 -28.09 -8.61 -11.43
C PRO A 523 -29.02 -9.37 -12.35
N SER A 524 -29.83 -10.29 -11.81
CA SER A 524 -30.93 -10.89 -12.56
C SER A 524 -32.14 -9.93 -12.56
N PHE A 525 -32.37 -9.22 -13.66
CA PHE A 525 -33.52 -8.32 -13.84
C PHE A 525 -34.83 -9.04 -14.17
#